data_AF-A0A971RCV1-F1
#
_entry.id   AF-A0A971RCV1-F1
#
_cell.length_a   1.000
_cell.length_b   1.000
_cell.length_c   1.000
_cell.angle_alpha   90.00
_cell.angle_beta   90.00
_cell.angle_gamma   90.00
#
_symmetry.space_group_name_H-M   'P 1'
#
loop_
_entity.id
_entity.type
_entity.pdbx_description
1 polymer ?
#
loop_
_entity_poly.entity_id
_entity_poly.type
_entity_poly.pdbx_seq_one_letter_code
_entity_poly.pdbx_strand_id
1 'polypeptide(L)'
;QVMGKVGRLGRVLGPRGLMPNPRTGTVVPPEDIGRAIHELKQGRVEFRTDRTANLHIPIGKLSFGEAEIMANLTAVMNAVVATRPSAARGQYIRSVTLTSTINPGLPLHVQTATSLRAG
;
A
#
# COMPACT_ATOMS: atom_id res chain seq x y z
N GLN A 1 -6.69 26.92 -2.36
CA GLN A 1 -5.50 27.74 -2.72
C GLN A 1 -4.40 27.69 -1.64
N VAL A 2 -3.92 26.49 -1.25
CA VAL A 2 -2.92 26.35 -0.16
C VAL A 2 -1.51 26.02 -0.69
N MET A 3 -1.41 25.37 -1.86
CA MET A 3 -0.14 24.85 -2.39
C MET A 3 0.93 25.92 -2.70
N GLY A 4 0.53 27.12 -3.14
CA GLY A 4 1.46 28.22 -3.40
C GLY A 4 2.20 28.72 -2.15
N LYS A 5 1.62 28.55 -0.96
CA LYS A 5 2.24 28.91 0.33
C LYS A 5 3.08 27.75 0.90
N VAL A 6 2.71 26.50 0.62
CA VAL A 6 3.40 25.29 1.12
C VAL A 6 4.79 25.11 0.51
N GLY A 7 5.03 25.62 -0.71
CA GLY A 7 6.37 25.59 -1.33
C GLY A 7 7.47 26.26 -0.49
N ARG A 8 7.13 27.32 0.29
CA ARG A 8 8.06 28.00 1.20
C ARG A 8 8.45 27.14 2.41
N LEU A 9 7.62 26.16 2.78
CA LEU A 9 7.87 25.22 3.88
C LEU A 9 8.63 23.95 3.43
N GLY A 10 9.00 23.86 2.15
CA GLY A 10 9.68 22.70 1.58
C GLY A 10 10.98 22.32 2.29
N ARG A 11 11.72 23.29 2.87
CA ARG A 11 12.96 23.02 3.63
C ARG A 11 12.73 22.20 4.90
N VAL A 12 11.54 22.30 5.51
CA VAL A 12 11.19 21.58 6.75
C VAL A 12 10.37 20.33 6.45
N LEU A 13 9.40 20.44 5.54
CA LEU A 13 8.51 19.34 5.19
C LEU A 13 9.16 18.30 4.27
N GLY A 14 10.14 18.70 3.46
CA GLY A 14 10.87 17.82 2.55
C GLY A 14 11.66 16.72 3.26
N PRO A 15 12.58 17.04 4.19
CA PRO A 15 13.37 16.04 4.92
C PRO A 15 12.52 15.07 5.75
N ARG A 16 11.33 15.50 6.17
CA ARG A 16 10.39 14.68 6.96
C ARG A 16 9.42 13.87 6.10
N GLY A 17 9.43 14.03 4.77
CA GLY A 17 8.49 13.36 3.87
C GLY A 17 7.03 13.79 4.06
N LEU A 18 6.77 14.91 4.73
CA LEU A 18 5.42 15.42 5.04
C LEU A 18 4.91 16.41 3.99
N MET A 19 5.59 16.50 2.85
CA MET A 19 5.19 17.40 1.77
C MET A 19 3.89 16.89 1.12
N PRO A 20 2.82 17.70 1.04
CA PRO A 20 1.57 17.29 0.40
C PRO A 20 1.82 16.96 -1.08
N ASN A 21 1.43 15.77 -1.50
CA ASN A 21 1.62 15.27 -2.86
C ASN A 21 0.26 14.94 -3.51
N PRO A 22 -0.06 15.52 -4.68
CA PRO A 22 -1.27 15.18 -5.43
C PRO A 22 -1.32 13.70 -5.85
N ARG A 23 -0.17 13.07 -6.12
CA ARG A 23 -0.12 11.65 -6.51
C ARG A 23 -0.50 10.71 -5.38
N THR A 24 -0.27 11.11 -4.13
CA THR A 24 -0.63 10.31 -2.95
C THR A 24 -2.05 10.60 -2.45
N GLY A 25 -2.85 11.36 -3.21
CA GLY A 25 -4.21 11.74 -2.84
C GLY A 25 -4.30 12.64 -1.60
N THR A 26 -3.17 13.20 -1.13
CA THR A 26 -3.15 14.09 0.06
C THR A 26 -3.49 15.55 -0.27
N VAL A 27 -3.65 15.86 -1.55
CA VAL A 27 -4.12 17.16 -2.05
C VAL A 27 -5.46 16.93 -2.73
N VAL A 28 -6.55 17.11 -1.98
CA VAL A 28 -7.92 16.95 -2.46
C VAL A 28 -8.63 18.30 -2.57
N PRO A 29 -9.69 18.40 -3.40
CA PRO A 29 -10.60 19.54 -3.40
C PRO A 29 -11.21 19.78 -2.01
N PRO A 30 -11.64 21.02 -1.69
CA PRO A 30 -12.21 21.36 -0.38
C PRO A 30 -13.36 20.44 0.05
N GLU A 31 -14.19 19.98 -0.89
CA GLU A 31 -15.31 19.07 -0.65
C GLU A 31 -14.90 17.65 -0.18
N ASP A 32 -13.71 17.17 -0.58
CA ASP A 32 -13.28 15.78 -0.34
C ASP A 32 -12.37 15.63 0.89
N ILE A 33 -12.08 16.72 1.61
CA ILE A 33 -11.17 16.73 2.78
C ILE A 33 -11.64 15.74 3.86
N GLY A 34 -12.95 15.69 4.14
CA GLY A 34 -13.51 14.81 5.16
C GLY A 34 -13.28 13.33 4.84
N ARG A 35 -13.50 12.93 3.59
CA ARG A 35 -13.27 11.56 3.12
C ARG A 35 -11.78 11.21 3.17
N ALA A 36 -10.92 12.09 2.67
CA ALA A 36 -9.47 11.88 2.65
C ALA A 36 -8.89 11.70 4.06
N ILE A 37 -9.35 12.49 5.05
CA ILE A 37 -8.93 12.33 6.45
C ILE A 37 -9.38 10.98 7.01
N HIS A 38 -10.60 10.54 6.70
CA HIS A 38 -11.13 9.26 7.17
C HIS A 38 -10.34 8.09 6.58
N GLU A 39 -10.10 8.08 5.27
CA GLU A 39 -9.32 7.06 4.57
C GLU A 39 -7.86 7.02 5.06
N LEU A 40 -7.24 8.18 5.29
CA LEU A 40 -5.88 8.25 5.83
C LEU A 40 -5.80 7.71 7.26
N LYS A 41 -6.80 8.02 8.10
CA LYS A 41 -6.88 7.49 9.48
C LYS A 41 -7.09 5.98 9.52
N GLN A 42 -7.78 5.42 8.54
CA GLN A 42 -7.98 3.97 8.41
C GLN A 42 -6.73 3.21 7.94
N GLY A 43 -5.62 3.91 7.71
CA GLY A 43 -4.35 3.27 7.37
C GLY A 43 -4.23 2.92 5.89
N ARG A 44 -4.70 3.79 4.99
CA ARG A 44 -4.52 3.65 3.54
C ARG A 44 -3.04 3.42 3.20
N VAL A 45 -2.72 2.22 2.71
CA VAL A 45 -1.38 1.86 2.22
C VAL A 45 -1.37 1.98 0.71
N GLU A 46 -0.54 2.89 0.19
CA GLU A 46 -0.28 2.97 -1.25
C GLU A 46 0.85 2.01 -1.61
N PHE A 47 0.59 1.14 -2.59
CA PHE A 47 1.60 0.24 -3.13
C PHE A 47 2.01 0.68 -4.52
N ARG A 48 3.31 0.62 -4.80
CA ARG A 48 3.88 0.93 -6.11
C ARG A 48 4.94 -0.09 -6.45
N THR A 49 4.97 -0.48 -7.71
CA THR A 49 6.01 -1.34 -8.26
C THR A 49 7.35 -0.61 -8.30
N ASP A 50 8.42 -1.31 -7.93
CA ASP A 50 9.78 -0.83 -8.11
C ASP A 50 10.26 -0.98 -9.57
N ARG A 51 11.54 -0.67 -9.83
CA ARG A 51 12.13 -0.82 -11.17
C ARG A 51 12.30 -2.27 -11.59
N THR A 52 12.33 -3.21 -10.64
CA THR A 52 12.53 -4.65 -10.87
C THR A 52 11.20 -5.41 -10.88
N ALA A 53 10.08 -4.71 -11.00
CA ALA A 53 8.73 -5.25 -11.04
C ALA A 53 8.25 -5.91 -9.73
N ASN A 54 8.88 -5.61 -8.59
CA ASN A 54 8.48 -6.11 -7.27
C ASN A 54 7.56 -5.14 -6.54
N LEU A 55 6.78 -5.72 -5.62
CA LEU A 55 5.86 -4.99 -4.77
C LEU A 55 6.22 -5.23 -3.30
N HIS A 56 6.47 -4.15 -2.56
CA HIS A 56 6.77 -4.20 -1.14
C HIS A 56 5.62 -3.53 -0.37
N ILE A 57 4.90 -4.31 0.44
CA ILE A 57 3.73 -3.82 1.18
C ILE A 57 3.86 -4.25 2.65
N PRO A 58 3.87 -3.30 3.59
CA PRO A 58 3.76 -3.63 5.00
C PRO A 58 2.31 -4.03 5.31
N ILE A 59 2.10 -5.27 5.74
CA ILE A 59 0.76 -5.79 6.08
C ILE A 59 0.41 -5.69 7.57
N GLY A 60 1.37 -5.30 8.42
CA GLY A 60 1.17 -5.19 9.86
C GLY A 60 2.47 -5.15 10.65
N LYS A 61 2.35 -5.34 11.96
CA LYS A 61 3.47 -5.49 12.90
C LYS A 61 3.37 -6.85 13.60
N LEU A 62 4.47 -7.34 14.17
CA LEU A 62 4.45 -8.57 14.98
C LEU A 62 3.51 -8.51 16.19
N SER A 63 3.13 -7.31 16.63
CA SER A 63 2.19 -7.12 17.72
C SER A 63 0.72 -7.36 17.32
N PHE A 64 0.43 -7.58 16.04
CA PHE A 64 -0.93 -7.82 15.56
C PHE A 64 -1.28 -9.29 15.73
N GLY A 65 -2.56 -9.57 15.96
CA GLY A 65 -3.05 -10.94 16.04
C GLY A 65 -2.99 -11.65 14.69
N GLU A 66 -2.96 -12.98 14.70
CA GLU A 66 -2.94 -13.79 13.48
C GLU A 66 -4.11 -13.46 12.55
N ALA A 67 -5.32 -13.33 13.09
CA ALA A 67 -6.52 -13.01 12.31
C ALA A 67 -6.41 -11.65 11.60
N GLU A 68 -5.81 -10.64 12.24
CA GLU A 68 -5.63 -9.32 11.66
C GLU A 68 -4.61 -9.35 10.52
N ILE A 69 -3.49 -10.06 10.71
CA ILE A 69 -2.47 -10.23 9.68
C ILE A 69 -3.05 -10.98 8.47
N MET A 70 -3.85 -12.03 8.71
CA MET A 70 -4.51 -12.79 7.65
C MET A 70 -5.55 -11.95 6.89
N ALA A 71 -6.33 -11.13 7.59
CA ALA A 71 -7.27 -10.20 6.97
C ALA A 71 -6.55 -9.17 6.09
N ASN A 72 -5.46 -8.58 6.60
CA ASN A 72 -4.66 -7.60 5.85
C ASN A 72 -3.99 -8.22 4.63
N LEU A 73 -3.42 -9.42 4.76
CA LEU A 73 -2.84 -10.16 3.64
C LEU A 73 -3.90 -10.42 2.55
N THR A 74 -5.09 -10.85 2.96
CA THR A 74 -6.20 -11.12 2.03
C THR A 74 -6.66 -9.85 1.31
N ALA A 75 -6.79 -8.73 2.03
CA ALA A 75 -7.14 -7.44 1.45
C ALA A 75 -6.10 -6.97 0.42
N VAL A 76 -4.82 -7.12 0.73
CA VAL A 76 -3.71 -6.76 -0.17
C VAL A 76 -3.71 -7.64 -1.43
N MET A 77 -3.84 -8.96 -1.27
CA MET A 77 -3.87 -9.89 -2.41
C MET A 77 -5.05 -9.58 -3.34
N ASN A 78 -6.23 -9.30 -2.80
CA ASN A 78 -7.40 -8.92 -3.57
C ASN A 78 -7.19 -7.59 -4.32
N ALA A 79 -6.61 -6.58 -3.66
CA ALA A 79 -6.31 -5.31 -4.29
C ALA A 79 -5.31 -5.47 -5.45
N VAL A 80 -4.25 -6.27 -5.27
CA VAL A 80 -3.24 -6.53 -6.30
C VAL A 80 -3.88 -7.22 -7.50
N VAL A 81 -4.67 -8.28 -7.28
CA VAL A 81 -5.37 -9.00 -8.36
C VAL A 81 -6.36 -8.09 -9.09
N ALA A 82 -7.08 -7.22 -8.38
CA ALA A 82 -8.00 -6.26 -8.98
C ALA A 82 -7.26 -5.22 -9.86
N THR A 83 -6.04 -4.85 -9.49
CA THR A 83 -5.19 -3.93 -10.28
C THR A 83 -4.47 -4.59 -11.46
N ARG A 84 -4.76 -5.87 -11.76
CA ARG A 84 -4.17 -6.57 -12.90
C ARG A 84 -4.43 -5.80 -14.22
N PRO A 85 -3.39 -5.35 -14.93
CA PRO A 85 -3.55 -4.73 -16.23
C PRO A 85 -4.12 -5.71 -17.25
N SER A 86 -5.03 -5.26 -18.11
CA SER A 86 -5.61 -6.08 -19.20
C SER A 86 -4.56 -6.59 -20.19
N ALA A 87 -3.44 -5.87 -20.33
CA ALA A 87 -2.31 -6.26 -21.17
C ALA A 87 -1.43 -7.38 -20.57
N ALA A 88 -1.58 -7.69 -19.27
CA ALA A 88 -0.75 -8.69 -18.60
C ALA A 88 -1.19 -10.11 -18.95
N ARG A 89 -0.44 -10.75 -19.86
CA ARG A 89 -0.63 -12.15 -20.28
C ARG A 89 0.12 -13.11 -19.35
N GLY A 90 -0.45 -14.29 -19.11
CA GLY A 90 0.16 -15.33 -18.27
C GLY A 90 -0.08 -15.15 -16.76
N GLN A 91 0.82 -15.73 -15.97
CA GLN A 91 0.77 -15.69 -14.51
C GLN A 91 1.16 -14.30 -14.00
N TYR A 92 0.20 -13.58 -13.41
CA TYR A 92 0.40 -12.19 -12.95
C TYR A 92 1.29 -12.09 -11.70
N ILE A 93 1.18 -13.04 -10.77
CA ILE A 93 1.98 -13.11 -9.55
C ILE A 93 2.89 -14.33 -9.64
N ARG A 94 4.21 -14.12 -9.70
CA ARG A 94 5.20 -15.22 -9.84
C ARG A 94 5.54 -15.88 -8.50
N SER A 95 5.72 -15.08 -7.46
CA SER A 95 6.09 -15.53 -6.12
C SER A 95 5.58 -14.55 -5.08
N VAL A 96 5.26 -15.05 -3.89
CA VAL A 96 4.90 -14.23 -2.72
C VAL A 96 5.81 -14.68 -1.59
N THR A 97 6.46 -13.72 -0.92
CA THR A 97 7.34 -14.01 0.22
C THR A 97 6.95 -13.11 1.38
N LEU A 98 6.66 -13.71 2.53
CA LEU A 98 6.39 -12.99 3.75
C LEU A 98 7.68 -12.87 4.56
N THR A 99 8.04 -11.68 5.00
CA THR A 99 9.25 -11.46 5.80
C THR A 99 9.00 -10.47 6.92
N SER A 100 9.69 -10.67 8.03
CA SER A 100 9.86 -9.62 9.04
C SER A 100 11.05 -8.74 8.68
N THR A 101 11.19 -7.59 9.36
CA THR A 101 12.25 -6.61 9.11
C THR A 101 13.66 -7.20 9.25
N ILE A 102 13.87 -8.20 10.11
CA ILE A 102 15.21 -8.74 10.44
C ILE A 102 15.29 -10.27 10.24
N ASN A 103 14.18 -10.94 9.93
CA ASN A 103 14.15 -12.40 9.80
C ASN A 103 14.24 -12.83 8.34
N PRO A 104 14.65 -14.09 8.07
CA PRO A 104 14.56 -14.66 6.73
C PRO A 104 13.10 -14.68 6.22
N GLY A 105 12.97 -14.56 4.90
CA GLY A 105 11.68 -14.61 4.23
C GLY A 105 11.12 -16.02 4.13
N LEU A 106 9.83 -16.15 4.40
CA LEU A 106 9.05 -17.37 4.22
C LEU A 106 8.33 -17.31 2.86
N PRO A 107 8.72 -18.12 1.86
CA PRO A 107 8.01 -18.19 0.60
C PRO A 107 6.63 -18.81 0.82
N LEU A 108 5.59 -18.17 0.27
CA LEU A 108 4.22 -18.63 0.32
C LEU A 108 3.83 -19.29 -0.99
N HIS A 109 2.93 -20.28 -0.90
CA HIS A 109 2.39 -20.91 -2.08
C HIS A 109 1.41 -19.96 -2.80
N VAL A 110 1.75 -19.58 -4.04
CA VAL A 110 1.07 -18.52 -4.77
C VAL A 110 -0.40 -18.83 -5.02
N GLN A 111 -0.73 -20.10 -5.34
CA GLN A 111 -2.12 -20.49 -5.58
C GLN A 111 -2.96 -20.27 -4.32
N THR A 112 -2.43 -20.66 -3.17
CA THR A 112 -3.11 -20.51 -1.87
C THR A 112 -3.24 -19.04 -1.49
N ALA A 113 -2.20 -18.23 -1.70
CA ALA A 113 -2.23 -16.80 -1.41
C ALA A 113 -3.21 -16.03 -2.31
N THR A 114 -3.35 -16.45 -3.58
CA THR A 114 -4.24 -15.79 -4.56
C THR A 114 -5.71 -16.21 -4.38
N SER A 115 -5.97 -17.40 -3.81
CA SER A 115 -7.32 -17.90 -3.53
C SER A 115 -7.85 -17.48 -2.16
N LEU A 116 -7.08 -16.75 -1.35
CA LEU A 116 -7.54 -16.18 -0.09
C LEU A 116 -8.73 -15.26 -0.37
N ARG A 117 -9.92 -15.67 0.08
CA ARG A 117 -11.12 -14.84 0.05
C ARG A 117 -11.41 -14.37 1.46
N ALA A 118 -11.74 -13.09 1.60
CA ALA A 118 -12.34 -12.60 2.84
C ALA A 118 -13.69 -13.32 2.98
N GLY A 119 -13.79 -14.20 3.97
CA GLY A 119 -15.07 -14.76 4.40
C GLY A 119 -15.92 -13.70 5.06
#